data_AF-A0AAD5S193-F1
#
_entry.id   AF-A0AAD5S193-F1
#
_cell.length_a   1.000
_cell.length_b   1.000
_cell.length_c   1.000
_cell.angle_alpha   90.00
_cell.angle_beta   90.00
_cell.angle_gamma   90.00
#
_symmetry.space_group_name_H-M   'P 1'
#
loop_
_entity.id
_entity.type
_entity.pdbx_description
1 polymer ?
#
loop_
_entity_poly.entity_id
_entity_poly.type
_entity_poly.pdbx_seq_one_letter_code
_entity_poly.pdbx_strand_id
1 'polypeptide(L)'
;WARAVEVAVGVLVVHEESVGGEKDKKDKGKKGAPAEVVEEKKDPDADLPQQYHKTIETEDVLLRRRIDRIRHHACDQLRDLRHTSLTSYTLLEDCISLRFQTEMDAIRELMIVIKEAIEQETRLPNYLVLEGEKFRVNFRVLTFEPELEGRPGSPVEKGAPDQFTVLQLLNLALQFRSIAPDGTITSKDFVDCLHKMGTMSAGTELLPETYMNADVLQLQQLCVPLDPYETGFVNWRKFLMLNARILPAPTAEVVRGLRDGVRDVESFRDWTISKKDYESLSIWFEEDADDFLGGGGEETGKERFNRGAKLKTAIF
;
A
#
# COMPACT_ATOMS: atom_id res chain seq x y z
N TRP A 1 3.48 -17.86 -53.15
CA TRP A 1 4.65 -17.15 -53.71
C TRP A 1 5.42 -17.97 -54.74
N ALA A 2 5.88 -19.19 -54.46
CA ALA A 2 6.58 -20.04 -55.46
C ALA A 2 5.76 -20.29 -56.77
N ARG A 3 4.46 -20.59 -56.65
CA ARG A 3 3.57 -20.79 -57.82
C ARG A 3 3.37 -19.56 -58.72
N ALA A 4 3.48 -18.35 -58.17
CA ALA A 4 3.27 -17.12 -58.95
C ALA A 4 4.50 -16.78 -59.82
N VAL A 5 5.69 -17.13 -59.33
CA VAL A 5 6.95 -16.98 -60.06
C VAL A 5 7.03 -17.98 -61.23
N GLU A 6 6.57 -19.22 -61.03
CA GLU A 6 6.52 -20.26 -62.06
C GLU A 6 5.63 -19.89 -63.25
N VAL A 7 4.46 -19.30 -62.98
CA VAL A 7 3.53 -18.85 -64.03
C VAL A 7 4.10 -17.66 -64.83
N ALA A 8 4.79 -16.74 -64.16
CA ALA A 8 5.40 -15.59 -64.83
C ALA A 8 6.59 -15.97 -65.72
N VAL A 9 7.37 -16.98 -65.32
CA VAL A 9 8.49 -17.51 -66.13
C VAL A 9 7.98 -18.36 -67.29
N GLY A 10 6.91 -19.15 -67.09
CA GLY A 10 6.30 -19.97 -68.14
C GLY A 10 5.73 -19.16 -69.31
N VAL A 11 5.17 -17.97 -69.05
CA VAL A 11 4.62 -17.09 -70.10
C VAL A 11 5.72 -16.42 -70.93
N LEU A 12 6.92 -16.22 -70.37
CA LEU A 12 8.05 -15.61 -71.08
C LEU A 12 8.76 -16.61 -72.01
N VAL A 13 8.83 -17.89 -71.65
CA VAL A 13 9.52 -18.92 -72.46
C VAL A 13 8.74 -19.31 -73.73
N VAL A 14 7.40 -19.29 -73.67
CA VAL A 14 6.55 -19.67 -74.82
C VAL A 14 6.68 -18.70 -76.01
N HIS A 15 7.15 -17.46 -75.80
CA HIS A 15 7.25 -16.49 -76.87
C HIS A 15 8.58 -16.53 -77.66
N GLU A 16 9.64 -17.16 -77.12
CA GLU A 16 10.96 -17.24 -77.78
C GLU A 16 11.13 -18.47 -78.70
N GLU A 17 10.32 -19.53 -78.58
CA GLU A 17 10.53 -20.79 -79.33
C GLU A 17 9.77 -20.90 -80.68
N SER A 18 9.11 -19.86 -81.19
CA SER A 18 8.27 -19.99 -82.41
C SER A 18 8.93 -19.64 -83.75
N VAL A 19 10.24 -19.38 -83.82
CA VAL A 19 10.91 -19.08 -85.11
C VAL A 19 12.23 -19.86 -85.25
N GLY A 20 12.15 -21.07 -85.82
CA GLY A 20 13.32 -21.86 -86.21
C GLY A 20 12.92 -23.17 -86.87
N GLY A 21 12.78 -23.19 -88.20
CA GLY A 21 12.36 -24.36 -88.97
C GLY A 21 13.50 -25.34 -89.27
N GLU A 22 13.18 -26.63 -89.16
CA GLU A 22 14.03 -27.78 -89.48
C GLU A 22 13.59 -28.45 -90.80
N LYS A 23 14.55 -28.87 -91.64
CA LYS A 23 14.35 -29.64 -92.89
C LYS A 23 14.64 -31.12 -92.63
N ASP A 24 13.76 -32.06 -93.03
CA ASP A 24 14.14 -33.14 -93.96
C ASP A 24 12.95 -33.95 -94.56
N LYS A 25 13.25 -34.60 -95.70
CA LYS A 25 12.46 -35.34 -96.73
C LYS A 25 11.51 -36.48 -96.28
N LYS A 26 10.47 -36.80 -97.10
CA LYS A 26 10.42 -37.94 -98.09
C LYS A 26 9.06 -38.19 -98.81
N ASP A 27 9.16 -38.40 -100.13
CA ASP A 27 8.43 -39.29 -101.10
C ASP A 27 6.92 -39.23 -101.48
N LYS A 28 6.73 -39.08 -102.81
CA LYS A 28 5.88 -39.79 -103.81
C LYS A 28 4.33 -39.69 -103.83
N GLY A 29 3.79 -39.27 -105.00
CA GLY A 29 2.47 -39.74 -105.45
C GLY A 29 1.65 -39.03 -106.56
N LYS A 30 2.21 -38.77 -107.76
CA LYS A 30 1.59 -38.97 -109.12
C LYS A 30 0.26 -38.27 -109.56
N LYS A 31 0.43 -37.40 -110.59
CA LYS A 31 -0.35 -37.14 -111.84
C LYS A 31 -1.64 -36.28 -111.87
N GLY A 32 -1.57 -35.21 -112.67
CA GLY A 32 -2.70 -34.61 -113.42
C GLY A 32 -2.49 -33.11 -113.73
N ALA A 33 -2.04 -32.77 -114.94
CA ALA A 33 -1.95 -31.39 -115.48
C ALA A 33 -3.25 -31.06 -116.28
N PRO A 34 -3.60 -29.79 -116.64
CA PRO A 34 -2.70 -28.64 -116.81
C PRO A 34 -3.15 -27.29 -116.21
N ALA A 35 -2.13 -26.44 -116.02
CA ALA A 35 -2.11 -24.98 -116.03
C ALA A 35 -3.43 -24.19 -115.86
N GLU A 36 -3.58 -23.54 -114.70
CA GLU A 36 -4.20 -22.22 -114.63
C GLU A 36 -3.70 -21.46 -113.39
N VAL A 37 -2.96 -20.38 -113.67
CA VAL A 37 -2.70 -19.19 -112.85
C VAL A 37 -2.41 -19.41 -111.36
N VAL A 38 -1.11 -19.46 -111.03
CA VAL A 38 -0.62 -19.02 -109.73
C VAL A 38 -0.97 -17.54 -109.61
N GLU A 39 -2.03 -17.22 -108.88
CA GLU A 39 -2.14 -15.94 -108.19
C GLU A 39 -0.97 -15.88 -107.20
N GLU A 40 0.17 -15.40 -107.69
CA GLU A 40 1.17 -14.76 -106.85
C GLU A 40 0.40 -13.71 -106.05
N LYS A 41 0.25 -13.94 -104.75
CA LYS A 41 0.06 -12.83 -103.81
C LYS A 41 1.26 -11.91 -103.98
N LYS A 42 1.16 -10.97 -104.92
CA LYS A 42 2.07 -9.84 -105.03
C LYS A 42 2.00 -9.14 -103.68
N ASP A 43 3.10 -9.17 -102.95
CA ASP A 43 3.27 -8.27 -101.81
C ASP A 43 2.99 -6.85 -102.32
N PRO A 44 1.99 -6.13 -101.75
CA PRO A 44 1.60 -4.80 -102.22
C PRO A 44 2.70 -3.74 -101.99
N ASP A 45 3.81 -4.11 -101.36
CA ASP A 45 4.96 -3.25 -101.08
C ASP A 45 5.85 -2.96 -102.31
N ALA A 46 5.69 -3.65 -103.43
CA ALA A 46 6.58 -3.49 -104.58
C ALA A 46 6.35 -2.22 -105.42
N ASP A 47 5.23 -1.51 -105.24
CA ASP A 47 4.86 -0.32 -106.04
C ASP A 47 4.89 1.01 -105.24
N LEU A 48 5.41 1.01 -104.01
CA LEU A 48 5.48 2.22 -103.17
C LEU A 48 6.71 3.10 -103.53
N PRO A 49 6.57 4.43 -103.68
CA PRO A 49 7.71 5.30 -103.93
C PRO A 49 8.74 5.24 -102.78
N GLN A 50 10.04 5.27 -103.10
CA GLN A 50 11.16 5.11 -102.15
C GLN A 50 11.09 6.01 -100.89
N GLN A 51 10.41 7.15 -100.97
CA GLN A 51 10.18 8.06 -99.85
C GLN A 51 9.23 7.47 -98.78
N TYR A 52 8.24 6.67 -99.20
CA TYR A 52 7.33 5.99 -98.28
C TYR A 52 8.03 4.87 -97.52
N HIS A 53 8.90 4.09 -98.17
CA HIS A 53 9.71 3.06 -97.47
C HIS A 53 10.59 3.68 -96.38
N LYS A 54 11.29 4.79 -96.67
CA LYS A 54 12.07 5.51 -95.66
C LYS A 54 11.21 6.03 -94.51
N THR A 55 10.00 6.50 -94.81
CA THR A 55 9.06 7.00 -93.79
C THR A 55 8.60 5.86 -92.87
N ILE A 56 8.25 4.70 -93.45
CA ILE A 56 7.87 3.49 -92.70
C ILE A 56 9.02 3.02 -91.81
N GLU A 57 10.25 2.93 -92.32
CA GLU A 57 11.44 2.58 -91.53
C GLU A 57 11.66 3.55 -90.36
N THR A 58 11.50 4.85 -90.59
CA THR A 58 11.64 5.85 -89.51
C THR A 58 10.55 5.73 -88.46
N GLU A 59 9.31 5.46 -88.86
CA GLU A 59 8.20 5.28 -87.94
C GLU A 59 8.34 3.98 -87.13
N ASP A 60 8.82 2.90 -87.73
CA ASP A 60 9.14 1.65 -87.05
C ASP A 60 10.23 1.84 -85.98
N VAL A 61 11.29 2.58 -86.30
CA VAL A 61 12.33 2.91 -85.32
C VAL A 61 11.77 3.79 -84.19
N LEU A 62 10.90 4.76 -84.50
CA LEU A 62 10.24 5.61 -83.51
C LEU A 62 9.30 4.80 -82.61
N LEU A 63 8.52 3.88 -83.17
CA LEU A 63 7.60 3.02 -82.44
C LEU A 63 8.38 2.11 -81.49
N ARG A 64 9.44 1.45 -81.96
CA ARG A 64 10.32 0.62 -81.12
C ARG A 64 10.90 1.44 -79.96
N ARG A 65 11.42 2.64 -80.23
CA ARG A 65 11.93 3.55 -79.18
C ARG A 65 10.84 3.95 -78.17
N ARG A 66 9.61 4.19 -78.61
CA ARG A 66 8.48 4.53 -77.72
C ARG A 66 8.12 3.34 -76.83
N ILE A 67 8.04 2.13 -77.40
CA ILE A 67 7.78 0.89 -76.66
C ILE A 67 8.90 0.64 -75.65
N ASP A 68 10.17 0.77 -76.06
CA ASP A 68 11.31 0.63 -75.16
C ASP A 68 11.26 1.64 -74.02
N ARG A 69 10.89 2.90 -74.28
CA ARG A 69 10.73 3.90 -73.23
C ARG A 69 9.61 3.54 -72.26
N ILE A 70 8.47 3.07 -72.76
CA ILE A 70 7.35 2.61 -71.92
C ILE A 70 7.80 1.41 -71.07
N ARG A 71 8.51 0.46 -71.66
CA ARG A 71 9.05 -0.71 -70.97
C ARG A 71 10.01 -0.29 -69.86
N HIS A 72 11.00 0.56 -70.15
CA HIS A 72 11.93 1.07 -69.13
C HIS A 72 11.19 1.78 -68.00
N HIS A 73 10.24 2.67 -68.35
CA HIS A 73 9.46 3.38 -67.35
C HIS A 73 8.62 2.44 -66.46
N ALA A 74 7.97 1.44 -67.04
CA ALA A 74 7.21 0.43 -66.29
C ALA A 74 8.13 -0.42 -65.40
N CYS A 75 9.30 -0.84 -65.91
CA CYS A 75 10.29 -1.59 -65.13
C CYS A 75 10.84 -0.77 -63.96
N ASP A 76 11.12 0.52 -64.16
CA ASP A 76 11.60 1.40 -63.10
C ASP A 76 10.51 1.62 -62.04
N GLN A 77 9.25 1.87 -62.44
CA GLN A 77 8.15 1.96 -61.48
C GLN A 77 7.96 0.67 -60.65
N LEU A 78 8.07 -0.50 -61.29
CA LEU A 78 7.99 -1.78 -60.57
C LEU A 78 9.16 -1.98 -59.62
N ARG A 79 10.36 -1.53 -60.00
CA ARG A 79 11.54 -1.58 -59.13
C ARG A 79 11.37 -0.66 -57.92
N ASP A 80 10.88 0.55 -58.13
CA ASP A 80 10.61 1.51 -57.06
C ASP A 80 9.54 0.98 -56.10
N LEU A 81 8.42 0.47 -56.63
CA LEU A 81 7.37 -0.15 -55.81
C LEU A 81 7.92 -1.32 -54.98
N ARG A 82 8.74 -2.18 -55.59
CA ARG A 82 9.40 -3.28 -54.88
C ARG A 82 10.31 -2.76 -53.78
N HIS A 83 11.10 -1.72 -54.05
CA HIS A 83 12.01 -1.14 -53.07
C HIS A 83 11.24 -0.51 -51.90
N THR A 84 10.18 0.26 -52.17
CA THR A 84 9.30 0.83 -51.14
C THR A 84 8.62 -0.27 -50.32
N SER A 85 8.20 -1.36 -50.96
CA SER A 85 7.61 -2.50 -50.24
C SER A 85 8.62 -3.16 -49.31
N LEU A 86 9.83 -3.46 -49.79
CA LEU A 86 10.88 -4.06 -48.97
C LEU A 86 11.27 -3.18 -47.79
N THR A 87 11.47 -1.88 -48.02
CA THR A 87 11.81 -0.91 -46.97
C THR A 87 10.68 -0.75 -45.94
N SER A 88 9.41 -0.82 -46.37
CA SER A 88 8.27 -0.80 -45.45
C SER A 88 8.20 -2.08 -44.61
N TYR A 89 8.46 -3.24 -45.21
CA TYR A 89 8.49 -4.51 -44.47
C TYR A 89 9.61 -4.55 -43.44
N THR A 90 10.82 -4.11 -43.79
CA THR A 90 11.93 -4.05 -42.84
C THR A 90 11.61 -3.09 -41.69
N LEU A 91 11.03 -1.92 -41.99
CA LEU A 91 10.63 -0.96 -40.94
C LEU A 91 9.57 -1.54 -40.00
N LEU A 92 8.59 -2.28 -40.53
CA LEU A 92 7.58 -2.94 -39.72
C LEU A 92 8.20 -4.02 -38.82
N GLU A 93 9.13 -4.80 -39.35
CA GLU A 93 9.87 -5.82 -38.60
C GLU A 93 10.71 -5.21 -37.47
N ASP A 94 11.39 -4.09 -37.75
CA ASP A 94 12.14 -3.32 -36.75
C ASP A 94 11.22 -2.76 -35.67
N CYS A 95 10.07 -2.18 -36.05
CA CYS A 95 9.09 -1.67 -35.09
C CYS A 95 8.55 -2.79 -34.20
N ILE A 96 8.20 -3.96 -34.75
CA ILE A 96 7.72 -5.09 -33.96
C ILE A 96 8.81 -5.57 -33.00
N SER A 97 10.04 -5.70 -33.49
CA SER A 97 11.18 -6.15 -32.70
C SER A 97 11.48 -5.21 -31.54
N LEU A 98 11.46 -3.89 -31.80
CA LEU A 98 11.67 -2.88 -30.78
C LEU A 98 10.57 -2.91 -29.73
N ARG A 99 9.30 -2.93 -30.15
CA ARG A 99 8.15 -2.99 -29.23
C ARG A 99 8.22 -4.22 -28.32
N PHE A 100 8.56 -5.37 -28.90
CA PHE A 100 8.73 -6.61 -28.14
C PHE A 100 9.86 -6.51 -27.11
N GLN A 101 11.01 -5.93 -27.48
CA GLN A 101 12.12 -5.71 -26.55
C GLN A 101 11.72 -4.79 -25.40
N THR A 102 11.07 -3.66 -25.70
CA THR A 102 10.61 -2.71 -24.67
C THR A 102 9.55 -3.29 -23.75
N GLU A 103 8.62 -4.09 -24.27
CA GLU A 103 7.63 -4.81 -23.44
C GLU A 103 8.32 -5.83 -22.54
N MET A 104 9.32 -6.54 -23.05
CA MET A 104 10.09 -7.50 -22.26
C MET A 104 10.95 -6.82 -21.19
N ASP A 105 11.46 -5.62 -21.45
CA ASP A 105 12.15 -4.79 -20.46
C ASP A 105 11.18 -4.36 -19.34
N ALA A 106 9.98 -3.87 -19.68
CA ALA A 106 8.96 -3.48 -18.72
C ALA A 106 8.51 -4.67 -17.84
N ILE A 107 8.37 -5.87 -18.43
CA ILE A 107 8.08 -7.10 -17.68
C ILE A 107 9.22 -7.43 -16.71
N ARG A 108 10.49 -7.27 -17.14
CA ARG A 108 11.65 -7.49 -16.27
C ARG A 108 11.68 -6.52 -15.10
N GLU A 109 11.37 -5.25 -15.31
CA GLU A 109 11.26 -4.26 -14.22
C GLU A 109 10.16 -4.65 -13.21
N LEU A 110 8.98 -5.06 -13.70
CA LEU A 110 7.90 -5.56 -12.85
C LEU A 110 8.36 -6.77 -12.02
N MET A 111 9.05 -7.72 -12.64
CA MET A 111 9.57 -8.90 -11.93
C MET A 111 10.57 -8.52 -10.84
N ILE A 112 11.42 -7.53 -11.06
CA ILE A 112 12.40 -7.06 -10.05
C ILE A 112 11.66 -6.55 -8.81
N VAL A 113 10.64 -5.71 -8.99
CA VAL A 113 9.86 -5.16 -7.86
C VAL A 113 9.16 -6.27 -7.07
N ILE A 114 8.55 -7.23 -7.75
CA ILE A 114 7.89 -8.37 -7.09
C ILE A 114 8.91 -9.25 -6.37
N LYS A 115 10.05 -9.52 -7.01
CA LYS A 115 11.12 -10.34 -6.44
C LYS A 115 11.68 -9.71 -5.17
N GLU A 116 11.96 -8.41 -5.18
CA GLU A 116 12.46 -7.68 -4.02
C GLU A 116 11.46 -7.71 -2.86
N ALA A 117 10.15 -7.55 -3.14
CA ALA A 117 9.12 -7.69 -2.12
C ALA A 117 9.07 -9.10 -1.50
N ILE A 118 9.24 -10.14 -2.31
CA ILE A 118 9.32 -11.53 -1.84
C ILE A 118 10.57 -11.74 -0.99
N GLU A 119 11.74 -11.28 -1.45
CA GLU A 119 13.01 -11.42 -0.73
C GLU A 119 13.01 -10.70 0.63
N GLN A 120 12.26 -9.60 0.74
CA GLN A 120 12.09 -8.85 1.98
C GLN A 120 10.92 -9.37 2.84
N GLU A 121 10.18 -10.40 2.39
CA GLU A 121 8.95 -10.89 3.02
C GLU A 121 7.91 -9.78 3.27
N THR A 122 7.91 -8.75 2.42
CA THR A 122 6.99 -7.61 2.53
C THR A 122 5.84 -7.74 1.55
N ARG A 123 4.68 -7.22 1.94
CA ARG A 123 3.53 -7.10 1.03
C ARG A 123 3.74 -5.92 0.10
N LEU A 124 3.37 -6.07 -1.18
CA LEU A 124 3.39 -4.97 -2.15
C LEU A 124 2.32 -3.91 -1.80
N PRO A 125 2.72 -2.71 -1.33
CA PRO A 125 1.76 -1.73 -0.84
C PRO A 125 1.00 -1.06 -1.97
N ASN A 126 1.66 -0.82 -3.10
CA ASN A 126 1.10 -0.05 -4.21
C ASN A 126 0.67 -0.95 -5.37
N TYR A 127 -0.38 -0.53 -6.07
CA TYR A 127 -0.85 -1.24 -7.25
C TYR A 127 0.16 -1.14 -8.41
N LEU A 128 0.48 -2.28 -9.01
CA LEU A 128 1.42 -2.39 -10.13
C LEU A 128 0.65 -2.41 -11.46
N VAL A 129 1.04 -1.55 -12.41
CA VAL A 129 0.39 -1.39 -13.70
C VAL A 129 1.37 -1.68 -14.82
N LEU A 130 0.99 -2.59 -15.73
CA LEU A 130 1.71 -2.85 -16.97
C LEU A 130 0.82 -2.45 -18.15
N GLU A 131 1.20 -1.37 -18.85
CA GLU A 131 0.47 -0.84 -20.01
C GLU A 131 1.37 -0.95 -21.25
N GLY A 132 1.27 -2.10 -21.93
CA GLY A 132 2.06 -2.41 -23.12
C GLY A 132 3.57 -2.35 -22.82
N GLU A 133 4.23 -1.31 -23.31
CA GLU A 133 5.69 -1.13 -23.21
C GLU A 133 6.14 -0.44 -21.93
N LYS A 134 5.22 -0.09 -21.01
CA LYS A 134 5.54 0.70 -19.82
C LYS A 134 5.05 0.02 -18.55
N PHE A 135 5.97 -0.14 -17.61
CA PHE A 135 5.68 -0.52 -16.24
C PHE A 135 5.60 0.74 -15.35
N ARG A 136 4.59 0.80 -14.49
CA ARG A 136 4.34 1.91 -13.56
C ARG A 136 3.80 1.42 -12.23
N VAL A 137 4.21 2.07 -11.15
CA VAL A 137 3.67 1.86 -9.80
C VAL A 137 2.68 2.97 -9.47
N ASN A 138 1.44 2.60 -9.14
CA ASN A 138 0.40 3.55 -8.78
C ASN A 138 0.36 3.75 -7.26
N PHE A 139 1.02 4.81 -6.80
CA PHE A 139 1.09 5.19 -5.38
C PHE A 139 -0.23 5.71 -4.79
N ARG A 140 -1.27 5.91 -5.60
CA ARG A 140 -2.58 6.38 -5.12
C ARG A 140 -3.50 5.24 -4.71
N VAL A 141 -3.18 4.01 -5.10
CA VAL A 141 -4.02 2.84 -4.86
C VAL A 141 -3.20 1.84 -4.05
N LEU A 142 -3.63 1.62 -2.81
CA LEU A 142 -3.04 0.62 -1.94
C LEU A 142 -3.66 -0.76 -2.20
N THR A 143 -2.84 -1.80 -2.18
CA THR A 143 -3.28 -3.19 -2.37
C THR A 143 -3.92 -3.78 -1.12
N PHE A 144 -3.59 -3.23 0.05
CA PHE A 144 -4.12 -3.65 1.33
C PHE A 144 -4.46 -2.45 2.21
N GLU A 145 -5.40 -2.65 3.13
CA GLU A 145 -5.78 -1.63 4.09
C GLU A 145 -4.63 -1.40 5.06
N PRO A 146 -4.17 -0.14 5.25
CA PRO A 146 -3.10 0.15 6.19
C PRO A 146 -3.50 -0.30 7.60
N GLU A 147 -2.55 -0.88 8.33
CA GLU A 147 -2.74 -1.24 9.73
C GLU A 147 -3.19 0.00 10.50
N LEU A 148 -4.32 -0.09 11.20
CA LEU A 148 -4.84 1.00 12.01
C LEU A 148 -3.77 1.36 13.05
N GLU A 149 -3.42 2.64 13.13
CA GLU A 149 -2.52 3.12 14.18
C GLU A 149 -3.08 2.66 15.54
N GLY A 150 -2.23 1.98 16.32
CA GLY A 150 -2.60 1.50 17.64
C GLY A 150 -3.11 2.68 18.45
N ARG A 151 -4.29 2.52 19.08
CA ARG A 151 -4.89 3.54 19.94
C ARG A 151 -3.82 4.08 20.90
N PRO A 152 -3.64 5.40 21.03
CA PRO A 152 -2.72 5.93 22.03
C PRO A 152 -3.07 5.31 23.38
N GLY A 153 -2.06 4.77 24.06
CA GLY A 153 -2.26 4.12 25.35
C GLY A 153 -2.93 5.09 26.32
N SER A 154 -3.89 4.58 27.11
CA SER A 154 -4.54 5.38 28.15
C SER A 154 -3.45 6.01 29.04
N PRO A 155 -3.60 7.28 29.46
CA PRO A 155 -2.63 7.94 30.31
C PRO A 155 -2.36 7.10 31.56
N VAL A 156 -1.10 6.72 31.78
CA VAL A 156 -0.67 5.98 32.97
C VAL A 156 -0.10 6.97 33.97
N GLU A 157 -0.45 6.80 35.24
CA GLU A 157 0.12 7.59 36.33
C GLU A 157 1.61 7.32 36.47
N LYS A 158 2.43 8.37 36.45
CA LYS A 158 3.87 8.27 36.71
C LYS A 158 4.09 8.19 38.22
N GLY A 159 4.73 7.11 38.68
CA GLY A 159 5.15 6.98 40.09
C GLY A 159 6.21 8.03 40.44
N ALA A 160 6.17 8.52 41.69
CA ALA A 160 7.21 9.35 42.28
C ALA A 160 7.73 8.67 43.55
N PRO A 161 9.00 8.86 43.93
CA PRO A 161 9.65 8.07 45.00
C PRO A 161 8.93 8.19 46.35
N ASP A 162 8.35 9.36 46.64
CA ASP A 162 7.65 9.65 47.90
C ASP A 162 6.12 9.57 47.81
N GLN A 163 5.55 9.13 46.67
CA GLN A 163 4.12 9.27 46.41
C GLN A 163 3.47 7.97 45.99
N PHE A 164 2.34 7.66 46.63
CA PHE A 164 1.51 6.52 46.24
C PHE A 164 0.71 6.81 44.96
N THR A 165 0.80 5.89 44.01
CA THR A 165 -0.11 5.84 42.85
C THR A 165 -1.51 5.42 43.32
N VAL A 166 -2.54 5.76 42.54
CA VAL A 166 -3.93 5.35 42.81
C VAL A 166 -4.04 3.82 42.92
N LEU A 167 -3.30 3.11 42.08
CA LEU A 167 -3.26 1.64 42.10
C LEU A 167 -2.62 1.09 43.38
N GLN A 168 -1.51 1.70 43.83
CA GLN A 168 -0.86 1.31 45.09
C GLN A 168 -1.78 1.56 46.29
N LEU A 169 -2.48 2.70 46.34
CA LEU A 169 -3.45 3.00 47.40
C LEU A 169 -4.61 2.01 47.40
N LEU A 170 -5.15 1.65 46.23
CA LEU A 170 -6.20 0.65 46.10
C LEU A 170 -5.76 -0.72 46.62
N ASN A 171 -4.58 -1.17 46.20
CA ASN A 171 -4.02 -2.45 46.67
C ASN A 171 -3.80 -2.46 48.17
N LEU A 172 -3.28 -1.36 48.73
CA LEU A 172 -3.07 -1.20 50.16
C LEU A 172 -4.40 -1.21 50.93
N ALA A 173 -5.43 -0.54 50.40
CA ALA A 173 -6.77 -0.54 50.98
C ALA A 173 -7.39 -1.94 51.02
N LEU A 174 -7.24 -2.72 49.94
CA LEU A 174 -7.71 -4.11 49.88
C LEU A 174 -6.99 -4.98 50.90
N GLN A 175 -5.67 -4.79 51.08
CA GLN A 175 -4.90 -5.54 52.07
C GLN A 175 -5.34 -5.19 53.50
N PHE A 176 -5.39 -3.90 53.86
CA PHE A 176 -5.83 -3.50 55.20
C PHE A 176 -7.28 -3.90 55.50
N ARG A 177 -8.18 -3.84 54.51
CA ARG A 177 -9.56 -4.29 54.66
C ARG A 177 -9.66 -5.79 54.93
N SER A 178 -8.75 -6.61 54.40
CA SER A 178 -8.73 -8.05 54.66
C SER A 178 -8.25 -8.39 56.09
N ILE A 179 -7.37 -7.56 56.66
CA ILE A 179 -6.83 -7.74 58.02
C ILE A 179 -7.75 -7.10 59.07
N ALA A 180 -8.24 -5.89 58.80
CA ALA A 180 -8.96 -5.03 59.72
C ALA A 180 -10.18 -4.37 59.03
N PRO A 181 -11.29 -5.11 58.84
CA PRO A 181 -12.47 -4.61 58.13
C PRO A 181 -13.11 -3.39 58.82
N ASP A 182 -12.96 -3.27 60.14
CA ASP A 182 -13.54 -2.19 60.94
C ASP A 182 -12.81 -0.86 60.76
N GLY A 183 -11.62 -0.84 60.15
CA GLY A 183 -10.85 0.39 59.88
C GLY A 183 -9.69 0.65 60.84
N THR A 184 -9.57 -0.15 61.90
CA THR A 184 -8.56 0.00 62.95
C THR A 184 -7.69 -1.25 63.01
N ILE A 185 -6.37 -1.07 62.98
CA ILE A 185 -5.37 -2.14 63.02
C ILE A 185 -4.38 -1.84 64.15
N THR A 186 -3.77 -2.86 64.77
CA THR A 186 -2.74 -2.59 65.80
C THR A 186 -1.53 -1.91 65.16
N SER A 187 -0.86 -1.02 65.88
CA SER A 187 0.34 -0.33 65.37
C SER A 187 1.42 -1.32 64.92
N LYS A 188 1.49 -2.50 65.57
CA LYS A 188 2.40 -3.57 65.19
C LYS A 188 2.02 -4.20 63.86
N ASP A 189 0.76 -4.63 63.70
CA ASP A 189 0.30 -5.28 62.47
C ASP A 189 0.33 -4.31 61.27
N PHE A 190 0.12 -3.02 61.51
CA PHE A 190 0.26 -1.97 60.50
C PHE A 190 1.70 -1.88 59.98
N VAL A 191 2.68 -1.79 60.87
CA VAL A 191 4.11 -1.72 60.52
C VAL A 191 4.57 -3.03 59.86
N ASP A 192 4.17 -4.18 60.40
CA ASP A 192 4.52 -5.49 59.86
C ASP A 192 3.94 -5.67 58.44
N CYS A 193 2.73 -5.17 58.18
CA CYS A 193 2.11 -5.21 56.85
C CYS A 193 2.90 -4.37 55.83
N LEU A 194 3.23 -3.11 56.16
CA LEU A 194 4.01 -2.24 55.27
C LEU A 194 5.41 -2.79 55.03
N HIS A 195 6.08 -3.28 56.08
CA HIS A 195 7.41 -3.85 55.97
C HIS A 195 7.42 -5.13 55.11
N LYS A 196 6.43 -6.01 55.29
CA LYS A 196 6.25 -7.21 54.47
C LYS A 196 5.97 -6.86 53.01
N MET A 197 5.15 -5.84 52.74
CA MET A 197 4.91 -5.37 51.38
C MET A 197 6.19 -4.84 50.73
N GLY A 198 7.00 -4.05 51.44
CA GLY A 198 8.28 -3.53 50.94
C GLY A 198 9.28 -4.65 50.60
N THR A 199 9.41 -5.64 51.48
CA THR A 199 10.33 -6.78 51.26
C THR A 199 9.87 -7.74 50.16
N MET A 200 8.56 -7.90 49.95
CA MET A 200 7.99 -8.77 48.92
C MET A 200 7.83 -8.10 47.54
N SER A 201 8.10 -6.80 47.41
CA SER A 201 7.80 -6.03 46.20
C SER A 201 8.83 -6.13 45.06
N ALA A 202 9.62 -7.21 44.98
CA ALA A 202 10.58 -7.39 43.89
C ALA A 202 9.86 -7.45 42.52
N GLY A 203 9.88 -6.35 41.78
CA GLY A 203 9.33 -6.21 40.42
C GLY A 203 7.85 -5.79 40.31
N THR A 204 7.14 -5.55 41.41
CA THR A 204 5.69 -5.22 41.41
C THR A 204 5.33 -3.81 41.89
N GLU A 205 6.32 -2.98 42.28
CA GLU A 205 6.12 -1.59 42.71
C GLU A 205 4.88 -1.37 43.62
N LEU A 206 4.71 -2.22 44.64
CA LEU A 206 3.53 -2.20 45.51
C LEU A 206 3.48 -0.99 46.45
N LEU A 207 4.64 -0.40 46.72
CA LEU A 207 4.84 0.78 47.56
C LEU A 207 5.77 1.78 46.84
N PRO A 208 5.73 3.08 47.20
CA PRO A 208 6.73 4.04 46.75
C PRO A 208 8.12 3.68 47.25
N GLU A 209 9.15 4.13 46.54
CA GLU A 209 10.57 3.82 46.82
C GLU A 209 10.97 4.15 48.27
N THR A 210 10.48 5.27 48.80
CA THR A 210 10.76 5.71 50.18
C THR A 210 10.17 4.77 51.22
N TYR A 211 9.04 4.14 50.94
CA TYR A 211 8.39 3.18 51.83
C TYR A 211 8.99 1.78 51.70
N MET A 212 9.48 1.40 50.52
CA MET A 212 10.20 0.14 50.34
C MET A 212 11.51 0.11 51.11
N ASN A 213 12.22 1.24 51.12
CA ASN A 213 13.53 1.38 51.77
C ASN A 213 13.44 1.84 53.24
N ALA A 214 12.22 2.01 53.77
CA ALA A 214 12.02 2.45 55.15
C ALA A 214 12.37 1.34 56.15
N ASP A 215 13.14 1.69 57.18
CA ASP A 215 13.39 0.81 58.31
C ASP A 215 12.16 0.71 59.23
N VAL A 216 12.09 -0.34 60.04
CA VAL A 216 10.98 -0.60 60.99
C VAL A 216 10.74 0.60 61.91
N LEU A 217 11.80 1.28 62.34
CA LEU A 217 11.71 2.47 63.18
C LEU A 217 11.04 3.64 62.43
N GLN A 218 11.35 3.82 61.15
CA GLN A 218 10.75 4.87 60.33
C GLN A 218 9.27 4.59 60.07
N LEU A 219 8.90 3.33 59.85
CA LEU A 219 7.49 2.93 59.73
C LEU A 219 6.72 3.11 61.04
N GLN A 220 7.35 2.87 62.19
CA GLN A 220 6.74 3.16 63.50
C GLN A 220 6.46 4.65 63.71
N GLN A 221 7.31 5.54 63.19
CA GLN A 221 7.07 6.99 63.25
C GLN A 221 5.80 7.41 62.49
N LEU A 222 5.36 6.64 61.49
CA LEU A 222 4.11 6.89 60.77
C LEU A 222 2.87 6.65 61.64
N CYS A 223 2.97 5.81 62.68
CA CYS A 223 1.85 5.52 63.58
C CYS A 223 1.50 6.72 64.48
N VAL A 224 2.48 7.56 64.84
CA VAL A 224 2.31 8.70 65.74
C VAL A 224 1.20 9.68 65.30
N PRO A 225 1.18 10.20 64.04
CA PRO A 225 0.09 11.07 63.58
C PRO A 225 -1.26 10.34 63.39
N LEU A 226 -1.25 9.00 63.35
CA LEU A 226 -2.43 8.18 63.14
C LEU A 226 -3.09 7.74 64.45
N ASP A 227 -2.33 7.70 65.54
CA ASP A 227 -2.78 7.39 66.91
C ASP A 227 -2.45 8.53 67.90
N PRO A 228 -3.18 9.66 67.85
CA PRO A 228 -2.92 10.82 68.71
C PRO A 228 -3.15 10.56 70.20
N TYR A 229 -3.82 9.46 70.54
CA TYR A 229 -4.24 9.12 71.90
C TYR A 229 -3.44 7.94 72.47
N GLU A 230 -2.39 7.49 71.77
CA GLU A 230 -1.51 6.38 72.18
C GLU A 230 -2.27 5.10 72.57
N THR A 231 -3.35 4.81 71.84
CA THR A 231 -4.21 3.64 72.07
C THR A 231 -3.55 2.33 71.64
N GLY A 232 -2.49 2.40 70.83
CA GLY A 232 -1.87 1.24 70.19
C GLY A 232 -2.60 0.77 68.94
N PHE A 233 -3.64 1.51 68.50
CA PHE A 233 -4.43 1.21 67.31
C PHE A 233 -4.37 2.38 66.33
N VAL A 234 -4.14 2.04 65.06
CA VAL A 234 -4.02 2.97 63.95
C VAL A 234 -5.26 2.88 63.07
N ASN A 235 -5.84 4.02 62.71
CA ASN A 235 -6.89 4.08 61.70
C ASN A 235 -6.26 4.10 60.30
N TRP A 236 -6.27 2.95 59.61
CA TRP A 236 -5.65 2.82 58.29
C TRP A 236 -6.38 3.61 57.20
N ARG A 237 -7.69 3.90 57.36
CA ARG A 237 -8.42 4.77 56.42
C ARG A 237 -7.87 6.19 56.47
N LYS A 238 -7.53 6.68 57.66
CA LYS A 238 -6.86 7.99 57.83
C LYS A 238 -5.50 8.02 57.12
N PHE A 239 -4.73 6.94 57.21
CA PHE A 239 -3.46 6.81 56.49
C PHE A 239 -3.64 6.90 54.98
N LEU A 240 -4.59 6.16 54.40
CA LEU A 240 -4.87 6.21 52.97
C LEU A 240 -5.32 7.60 52.53
N MET A 241 -6.17 8.27 53.30
CA MET A 241 -6.66 9.63 52.98
C MET A 241 -5.53 10.66 53.01
N LEU A 242 -4.61 10.56 53.97
CA LEU A 242 -3.42 11.42 54.02
C LEU A 242 -2.51 11.21 52.80
N ASN A 243 -2.33 9.96 52.38
CA ASN A 243 -1.48 9.61 51.24
C ASN A 243 -2.18 9.75 49.88
N ALA A 244 -3.51 9.83 49.84
CA ALA A 244 -4.28 10.11 48.65
C ALA A 244 -4.06 11.54 48.14
N ARG A 245 -3.62 12.46 49.03
CA ARG A 245 -3.38 13.89 48.75
C ARG A 245 -4.58 14.56 48.09
N ILE A 246 -5.78 14.21 48.56
CA ILE A 246 -7.02 14.89 48.18
C ILE A 246 -6.99 16.34 48.67
N LEU A 247 -6.62 17.24 47.77
CA LEU A 247 -6.70 18.69 47.97
C LEU A 247 -7.85 19.21 47.10
N PRO A 248 -8.63 20.18 47.60
CA PRO A 248 -8.58 20.77 48.94
C PRO A 248 -9.13 19.84 50.03
N ALA A 249 -8.74 20.10 51.28
CA ALA A 249 -9.36 19.43 52.43
C ALA A 249 -10.86 19.79 52.47
N PRO A 250 -11.76 18.82 52.70
CA PRO A 250 -13.19 19.08 52.65
C PRO A 250 -13.61 20.08 53.73
N THR A 251 -14.32 21.13 53.32
CA THR A 251 -14.96 22.07 54.27
C THR A 251 -16.21 21.43 54.88
N ALA A 252 -16.57 21.79 56.11
CA ALA A 252 -17.74 21.24 56.80
C ALA A 252 -19.07 21.44 56.01
N GLU A 253 -19.16 22.48 55.18
CA GLU A 253 -20.29 22.72 54.29
C GLU A 253 -20.37 21.69 53.16
N VAL A 254 -19.23 21.40 52.53
CA VAL A 254 -19.09 20.41 51.46
C VAL A 254 -19.44 19.01 51.97
N VAL A 255 -18.97 18.63 53.16
CA VAL A 255 -19.30 17.33 53.77
C VAL A 255 -20.80 17.22 54.08
N ARG A 256 -21.42 18.29 54.59
CA ARG A 256 -22.86 18.32 54.85
C ARG A 256 -23.67 18.24 53.56
N GLY A 257 -23.27 18.98 52.52
CA GLY A 257 -23.88 18.93 51.20
C GLY A 257 -23.78 17.54 50.57
N LEU A 258 -22.61 16.89 50.63
CA LEU A 258 -22.44 15.53 50.14
C LEU A 258 -23.30 14.53 50.93
N ARG A 259 -23.35 14.64 52.26
CA ARG A 259 -24.22 13.79 53.10
C ARG A 259 -25.69 13.94 52.73
N ASP A 260 -26.16 15.17 52.54
CA ASP A 260 -27.55 15.43 52.18
C ASP A 260 -27.84 14.91 50.77
N GLY A 261 -26.92 15.12 49.82
CA GLY A 261 -27.02 14.56 48.46
C GLY A 261 -27.06 13.02 48.44
N VAL A 262 -26.24 12.35 49.26
CA VAL A 262 -26.25 10.88 49.39
C VAL A 262 -27.56 10.38 50.00
N ARG A 263 -28.13 11.10 50.97
CA ARG A 263 -29.41 10.73 51.61
C ARG A 263 -30.58 10.82 50.63
N ASP A 264 -30.50 11.72 49.66
CA ASP A 264 -31.55 11.95 48.68
C ASP A 264 -31.49 10.97 47.48
N VAL A 265 -30.48 10.10 47.42
CA VAL A 265 -30.34 9.04 46.40
C VAL A 265 -31.26 7.85 46.69
N GLU A 266 -32.03 7.42 45.69
CA GLU A 266 -32.99 6.31 45.80
C GLU A 266 -32.37 4.96 46.24
N SER A 267 -31.10 4.72 45.88
CA SER A 267 -30.37 3.50 46.23
C SER A 267 -29.75 3.52 47.62
N PHE A 268 -29.82 4.63 48.36
CA PHE A 268 -29.26 4.72 49.69
C PHE A 268 -30.06 3.88 50.70
N ARG A 269 -29.51 2.73 51.10
CA ARG A 269 -30.07 1.84 52.14
C ARG A 269 -28.94 1.28 53.00
N ASP A 270 -29.19 1.18 54.31
CA ASP A 270 -28.25 0.58 55.28
C ASP A 270 -26.83 1.14 55.20
N TRP A 271 -26.68 2.45 54.99
CA TRP A 271 -25.38 3.12 54.82
C TRP A 271 -24.57 2.67 53.59
N THR A 272 -25.25 2.08 52.59
CA THR A 272 -24.66 1.65 51.31
C THR A 272 -25.32 2.36 50.13
N ILE A 273 -24.57 2.51 49.04
CA ILE A 273 -25.01 3.15 47.79
C ILE A 273 -24.55 2.30 46.61
N SER A 274 -25.33 2.29 45.52
CA SER A 274 -24.96 1.59 44.28
C SER A 274 -23.78 2.28 43.59
N LYS A 275 -22.94 1.51 42.89
CA LYS A 275 -21.78 2.04 42.14
C LYS A 275 -22.18 3.12 41.13
N LYS A 276 -23.31 2.91 40.43
CA LYS A 276 -23.80 3.86 39.42
C LYS A 276 -24.17 5.21 40.03
N ASP A 277 -24.76 5.21 41.22
CA ASP A 277 -25.19 6.42 41.90
C ASP A 277 -24.02 7.09 42.65
N TYR A 278 -23.04 6.31 43.08
CA TYR A 278 -21.79 6.86 43.58
C TYR A 278 -20.99 7.57 42.49
N GLU A 279 -20.92 6.98 41.29
CA GLU A 279 -20.23 7.59 40.15
C GLU A 279 -20.89 8.89 39.69
N SER A 280 -22.21 9.06 39.89
CA SER A 280 -22.95 10.26 39.52
C SER A 280 -22.88 11.39 40.56
N LEU A 281 -22.50 11.11 41.80
CA LEU A 281 -22.32 12.12 42.85
C LEU A 281 -21.04 12.92 42.63
N SER A 282 -21.09 14.25 42.58
CA SER A 282 -19.87 15.08 42.54
C SER A 282 -19.20 15.11 43.92
N ILE A 283 -17.95 14.66 44.00
CA ILE A 283 -17.12 14.72 45.20
C ILE A 283 -16.13 15.88 45.07
N TRP A 284 -15.81 16.52 46.19
CA TRP A 284 -15.07 17.78 46.26
C TRP A 284 -13.63 17.77 45.74
N PHE A 285 -13.04 16.60 45.45
CA PHE A 285 -11.69 16.48 44.89
C PHE A 285 -11.70 16.12 43.40
N GLU A 286 -12.87 16.14 42.75
CA GLU A 286 -13.01 15.91 41.31
C GLU A 286 -12.72 17.15 40.46
N GLU A 287 -12.93 18.36 41.01
CA GLU A 287 -12.88 19.63 40.28
C GLU A 287 -11.48 20.28 40.25
N ASP A 288 -10.61 19.99 41.22
CA ASP A 288 -9.32 20.70 41.43
C ASP A 288 -8.05 19.93 41.02
N ALA A 289 -8.19 18.80 40.32
CA ALA A 289 -7.02 17.99 39.94
C ALA A 289 -6.07 18.69 38.94
N ASP A 290 -6.48 19.82 38.34
CA ASP A 290 -5.71 20.55 37.33
C ASP A 290 -4.87 21.73 37.88
N ASP A 291 -5.18 22.30 39.06
CA ASP A 291 -4.59 23.60 39.47
C ASP A 291 -3.56 23.54 40.62
N PHE A 292 -3.44 22.44 41.35
CA PHE A 292 -2.61 22.40 42.57
C PHE A 292 -1.13 22.02 42.40
N LEU A 293 -0.69 21.65 41.19
CA LEU A 293 0.73 21.44 40.88
C LEU A 293 1.16 22.37 39.74
N GLY A 294 1.42 23.63 40.13
CA GLY A 294 2.10 24.61 39.29
C GLY A 294 3.44 24.08 38.78
N GLY A 295 3.43 23.59 37.56
CA GLY A 295 4.60 23.27 36.74
C GLY A 295 4.26 23.66 35.31
N GLY A 296 4.59 24.91 34.97
CA GLY A 296 4.45 25.45 33.62
C GLY A 296 5.16 24.55 32.61
N GLY A 297 4.39 24.02 31.67
CA GLY A 297 4.88 23.19 30.59
C GLY A 297 3.75 23.04 29.59
N GLU A 298 3.85 23.83 28.51
CA GLU A 298 3.08 23.67 27.29
C GLU A 298 3.29 22.26 26.74
N GLU A 299 2.49 21.29 27.18
CA GLU A 299 2.29 20.02 26.47
C GLU A 299 0.83 19.95 26.05
N THR A 300 0.53 20.69 24.98
CA THR A 300 -0.72 20.59 24.24
C THR A 300 -0.76 19.21 23.56
N GLY A 301 -1.61 18.30 24.06
CA GLY A 301 -2.12 17.17 23.26
C GLY A 301 -2.07 15.77 23.87
N LYS A 302 -1.47 15.55 25.04
CA LYS A 302 -1.60 14.26 25.75
C LYS A 302 -2.67 14.38 26.82
N GLU A 303 -3.69 13.52 26.75
CA GLU A 303 -4.64 13.34 27.85
C GLU A 303 -3.84 13.17 29.16
N ARG A 304 -4.01 14.08 30.10
CA ARG A 304 -3.36 13.96 31.41
C ARG A 304 -4.09 12.91 32.24
N PHE A 305 -3.35 12.18 33.07
CA PHE A 305 -3.96 11.23 34.00
C PHE A 305 -4.85 11.97 35.01
N ASN A 306 -6.17 11.81 34.89
CA ASN A 306 -7.12 12.39 35.85
C ASN A 306 -7.10 11.57 37.15
N ARG A 307 -6.26 11.98 38.09
CA ARG A 307 -6.09 11.31 39.39
C ARG A 307 -7.36 11.36 40.24
N GLY A 308 -8.10 12.47 40.26
CA GLY A 308 -9.32 12.64 41.05
C GLY A 308 -10.41 11.64 40.65
N ALA A 309 -10.68 11.52 39.36
CA ALA A 309 -11.65 10.55 38.83
C ALA A 309 -11.23 9.10 39.12
N LYS A 310 -9.94 8.78 39.00
CA LYS A 310 -9.43 7.42 39.29
C LYS A 310 -9.47 7.10 40.79
N LEU A 311 -9.19 8.08 41.66
CA LEU A 311 -9.34 7.95 43.11
C LEU A 311 -10.79 7.71 43.49
N LYS A 312 -11.74 8.46 42.91
CA LYS A 312 -13.17 8.21 43.10
C LYS A 312 -13.52 6.77 42.79
N THR A 313 -13.15 6.27 41.61
CA THR A 313 -13.42 4.88 41.23
C THR A 313 -12.75 3.87 42.18
N ALA A 314 -11.58 4.18 42.73
CA ALA A 314 -10.85 3.29 43.64
C ALA A 314 -11.41 3.28 45.07
N ILE A 315 -12.15 4.31 45.48
CA ILE A 315 -12.69 4.43 46.85
C ILE A 315 -14.03 3.68 47.03
N PHE A 316 -14.77 3.41 45.96
CA PHE A 316 -16.02 2.63 45.99
C PHE A 316 -15.79 1.17 46.36
#